data_AF-A0A257Y297-F1
#
_entry.id   AF-A0A257Y297-F1
#
_cell.length_a   1.000
_cell.length_b   1.000
_cell.length_c   1.000
_cell.angle_alpha   90.00
_cell.angle_beta   90.00
_cell.angle_gamma   90.00
#
_symmetry.space_group_name_H-M   'P 1'
#
loop_
_entity.id
_entity.type
_entity.pdbx_description
1 polymer ?
#
loop_
_entity_poly.entity_id
_entity_poly.type
_entity_poly.pdbx_seq_one_letter_code
_entity_poly.pdbx_strand_id
1 'polypeptide(L)'
;MKAGNFDLPRYLERIAYQGDARADLASVRGIMRQHLRTVPFENLDVQAGKVISLVPEDIVEKIVQRRRGGYCYEVNGLFAMALAALGVDYRFVGCRPMIYHARRPRTHMAILARLDGEEWLCDVGFGSYGPRAPIRLAGRGEVVQDDDVFELLPLGKDEYVLRARVEDEWANQYCFDLAHHEWVDFMPANWLNSTHPETVFSQHRIVMRQTPEGRVILFDNRLKTIAHGTTTTRQVADEELPALLAETFGLEPAA
;
A
#
# COMPACT_ATOMS: atom_id res chain seq x y z
N MET A 1 -11.77 11.04 4.47
CA MET A 1 -12.26 9.87 3.71
C MET A 1 -13.34 9.17 4.52
N LYS A 2 -14.56 9.03 3.99
CA LYS A 2 -15.70 8.36 4.63
C LYS A 2 -16.55 7.70 3.54
N ALA A 3 -17.13 6.55 3.82
CA ALA A 3 -18.12 5.90 2.95
C ALA A 3 -19.34 5.48 3.77
N GLY A 4 -20.54 5.63 3.21
CA GLY A 4 -21.78 5.23 3.89
C GLY A 4 -21.90 3.72 4.11
N ASN A 5 -21.19 2.93 3.31
CA ASN A 5 -21.16 1.46 3.40
C ASN A 5 -19.92 0.92 4.15
N PHE A 6 -19.06 1.79 4.70
CA PHE A 6 -17.91 1.35 5.51
C PHE A 6 -18.37 0.91 6.90
N ASP A 7 -17.94 -0.29 7.30
CA ASP A 7 -18.16 -0.84 8.64
C ASP A 7 -16.83 -1.38 9.18
N LEU A 8 -16.39 -0.88 10.34
CA LEU A 8 -15.11 -1.26 10.91
C LEU A 8 -15.03 -2.76 11.23
N PRO A 9 -16.02 -3.40 11.89
CA PRO A 9 -16.03 -4.85 12.08
C PRO A 9 -15.84 -5.66 10.80
N ARG A 10 -16.58 -5.35 9.72
CA ARG A 10 -16.43 -6.04 8.42
C ARG A 10 -15.05 -5.83 7.81
N TYR A 11 -14.47 -4.64 7.94
CA TYR A 11 -13.11 -4.38 7.51
C TYR A 11 -12.09 -5.20 8.32
N LEU A 12 -12.22 -5.26 9.65
CA LEU A 12 -11.34 -6.06 10.51
C LEU A 12 -11.44 -7.55 10.19
N GLU A 13 -12.65 -8.05 9.88
CA GLU A 13 -12.87 -9.39 9.35
C GLU A 13 -12.17 -9.61 8.01
N ARG A 14 -12.31 -8.68 7.06
CA ARG A 14 -11.64 -8.74 5.74
C ARG A 14 -10.13 -8.90 5.87
N ILE A 15 -9.53 -8.24 6.85
CA ILE A 15 -8.10 -8.30 7.11
C ILE A 15 -7.69 -9.38 8.12
N ALA A 16 -8.62 -10.16 8.66
CA ALA A 16 -8.38 -11.14 9.71
C ALA A 16 -7.69 -10.56 10.97
N TYR A 17 -8.04 -9.33 11.36
CA TYR A 17 -7.57 -8.73 12.60
C TYR A 17 -8.48 -9.13 13.76
N GLN A 18 -7.90 -9.80 14.76
CA GLN A 18 -8.60 -10.33 15.94
C GLN A 18 -8.31 -9.55 17.23
N GLY A 19 -7.49 -8.51 17.16
CA GLY A 19 -7.17 -7.67 18.32
C GLY A 19 -8.32 -6.72 18.67
N ASP A 20 -8.25 -6.14 19.87
CA ASP A 20 -9.12 -5.02 20.24
C ASP A 20 -8.70 -3.77 19.47
N ALA A 21 -9.63 -3.16 18.73
CA ALA A 21 -9.31 -2.08 17.82
C ALA A 21 -9.53 -0.72 18.50
N ARG A 22 -8.42 -0.06 18.88
CA ARG A 22 -8.42 1.22 19.58
C ARG A 22 -7.70 2.33 18.80
N ALA A 23 -7.89 3.57 19.24
CA ALA A 23 -7.21 4.75 18.71
C ALA A 23 -5.76 4.90 19.23
N ASP A 24 -4.98 3.82 19.22
CA ASP A 24 -3.59 3.79 19.73
C ASP A 24 -2.62 3.16 18.73
N LEU A 25 -1.31 3.38 18.96
CA LEU A 25 -0.27 2.90 18.04
C LEU A 25 -0.26 1.38 17.93
N ALA A 26 -0.52 0.66 19.01
CA ALA A 26 -0.49 -0.80 19.04
C ALA A 26 -1.57 -1.40 18.13
N SER A 27 -2.78 -0.89 18.22
CA SER A 27 -3.92 -1.28 17.40
C SER A 27 -3.68 -0.96 15.93
N VAL A 28 -3.30 0.29 15.62
CA VAL A 28 -3.04 0.71 14.23
C VAL A 28 -1.88 -0.07 13.61
N ARG A 29 -0.83 -0.36 14.37
CA ARG A 29 0.27 -1.24 13.91
C ARG A 29 -0.23 -2.64 13.57
N GLY A 30 -1.06 -3.23 14.43
CA GLY A 30 -1.64 -4.55 14.20
C GLY A 30 -2.56 -4.59 12.98
N ILE A 31 -3.43 -3.59 12.83
CA ILE A 31 -4.34 -3.44 11.69
C ILE A 31 -3.54 -3.26 10.38
N MET A 32 -2.54 -2.38 10.37
CA MET A 32 -1.68 -2.13 9.20
C MET A 32 -0.97 -3.41 8.75
N ARG A 33 -0.38 -4.16 9.69
CA ARG A 33 0.29 -5.44 9.39
C ARG A 33 -0.66 -6.45 8.79
N GLN A 34 -1.87 -6.56 9.34
CA GLN A 34 -2.86 -7.50 8.82
C GLN A 34 -3.43 -7.08 7.47
N HIS A 35 -3.67 -5.79 7.25
CA HIS A 35 -4.06 -5.26 5.95
C HIS A 35 -3.05 -5.66 4.86
N LEU A 36 -1.77 -5.37 5.08
CA LEU A 36 -0.68 -5.69 4.15
C LEU A 36 -0.56 -7.18 3.81
N ARG A 37 -0.97 -8.05 4.73
CA ARG A 37 -0.89 -9.51 4.58
C ARG A 37 -2.09 -10.14 3.89
N THR A 38 -3.22 -9.44 3.85
CA THR A 38 -4.52 -10.01 3.44
C THR A 38 -5.17 -9.28 2.28
N VAL A 39 -4.88 -8.00 2.10
CA VAL A 39 -5.34 -7.18 0.97
C VAL A 39 -4.16 -7.01 0.02
N PRO A 40 -4.18 -7.65 -1.16
CA PRO A 40 -3.08 -7.51 -2.09
C PRO A 40 -3.07 -6.11 -2.71
N PHE A 41 -1.86 -5.62 -2.98
CA PHE A 41 -1.68 -4.51 -3.91
C PHE A 41 -1.83 -5.06 -5.33
N GLU A 42 -2.72 -4.49 -6.14
CA GLU A 42 -2.95 -4.98 -7.52
C GLU A 42 -3.47 -3.90 -8.46
N ASN A 43 -3.17 -4.05 -9.76
CA ASN A 43 -3.63 -3.15 -10.83
C ASN A 43 -4.46 -3.86 -11.90
N LEU A 44 -5.17 -4.95 -11.56
CA LEU A 44 -5.88 -5.77 -12.54
C LEU A 44 -7.00 -5.01 -13.27
N ASP A 45 -7.67 -4.08 -12.60
CA ASP A 45 -8.66 -3.21 -13.27
C ASP A 45 -8.01 -2.24 -14.26
N VAL A 46 -6.81 -1.73 -13.97
CA VAL A 46 -6.03 -0.90 -14.92
C VAL A 46 -5.64 -1.72 -16.13
N GLN A 47 -5.18 -2.96 -15.93
CA GLN A 47 -4.86 -3.90 -17.00
C GLN A 47 -6.10 -4.28 -17.83
N ALA A 48 -7.29 -4.21 -17.25
CA ALA A 48 -8.56 -4.35 -17.94
C ALA A 48 -9.07 -3.04 -18.59
N GLY A 49 -8.23 -2.00 -18.66
CA GLY A 49 -8.56 -0.72 -19.29
C GLY A 49 -9.51 0.17 -18.48
N LYS A 50 -9.70 -0.10 -17.18
CA LYS A 50 -10.56 0.69 -16.31
C LYS A 50 -9.75 1.71 -15.53
N VAL A 51 -10.36 2.87 -15.32
CA VAL A 51 -9.85 3.85 -14.36
C VAL A 51 -10.29 3.46 -12.97
N ILE A 52 -9.36 3.51 -12.03
CA ILE A 52 -9.64 3.18 -10.64
C ILE A 52 -10.58 4.23 -10.03
N SER A 53 -11.63 3.76 -9.36
CA SER A 53 -12.58 4.64 -8.70
C SER A 53 -11.97 5.24 -7.43
N LEU A 54 -12.13 6.55 -7.28
CA LEU A 54 -11.86 7.25 -6.02
C LEU A 54 -13.14 7.47 -5.20
N VAL A 55 -14.27 6.90 -5.61
CA VAL A 55 -15.49 6.94 -4.80
C VAL A 55 -15.31 6.02 -3.59
N PRO A 56 -15.46 6.52 -2.35
CA PRO A 56 -15.23 5.73 -1.14
C PRO A 56 -16.05 4.43 -1.10
N GLU A 57 -17.31 4.49 -1.50
CA GLU A 57 -18.23 3.35 -1.51
C GLU A 57 -17.77 2.25 -2.47
N ASP A 58 -17.23 2.61 -3.64
CA ASP A 58 -16.71 1.67 -4.63
C ASP A 58 -15.47 0.95 -4.09
N ILE A 59 -14.61 1.66 -3.36
CA ILE A 59 -13.41 1.09 -2.73
C ILE A 59 -13.79 0.04 -1.68
N VAL A 60 -14.78 0.35 -0.83
CA VAL A 60 -15.28 -0.60 0.19
C VAL A 60 -15.91 -1.82 -0.48
N GLU A 61 -16.78 -1.61 -1.46
CA GLU A 61 -17.42 -2.66 -2.23
C GLU A 61 -16.37 -3.60 -2.86
N LYS A 62 -15.38 -3.03 -3.56
CA LYS A 62 -14.32 -3.80 -4.21
C LYS A 62 -13.48 -4.60 -3.21
N ILE A 63 -12.89 -3.92 -2.23
CA ILE A 63 -11.87 -4.54 -1.37
C ILE A 63 -12.49 -5.40 -0.27
N VAL A 64 -13.55 -4.91 0.38
CA VAL A 64 -14.16 -5.60 1.53
C VAL A 64 -15.14 -6.67 1.08
N GLN A 65 -16.10 -6.32 0.21
CA GLN A 65 -17.20 -7.22 -0.15
C GLN A 65 -16.77 -8.23 -1.22
N ARG A 66 -16.15 -7.78 -2.30
CA ARG A 66 -15.64 -8.66 -3.39
C ARG A 66 -14.27 -9.25 -3.10
N ARG A 67 -13.71 -8.96 -1.93
CA ARG A 67 -12.40 -9.44 -1.44
C ARG A 67 -11.23 -9.20 -2.40
N ARG A 68 -11.34 -8.19 -3.28
CA ARG A 68 -10.24 -7.79 -4.18
C ARG A 68 -9.15 -7.04 -3.42
N GLY A 69 -8.12 -6.65 -4.16
CA GLY A 69 -7.12 -5.69 -3.73
C GLY A 69 -7.36 -4.32 -4.36
N GLY A 70 -6.29 -3.56 -4.47
CA GLY A 70 -6.25 -2.32 -5.24
C GLY A 70 -4.84 -1.75 -5.20
N TYR A 71 -4.59 -0.68 -5.95
CA TYR A 71 -3.31 0.03 -5.83
C TYR A 71 -3.40 1.16 -4.79
N CYS A 72 -2.37 2.01 -4.72
CA CYS A 72 -2.12 2.90 -3.58
C CYS A 72 -3.34 3.72 -3.12
N TYR A 73 -4.11 4.31 -4.03
CA TYR A 73 -5.27 5.13 -3.66
C TYR A 73 -6.35 4.31 -2.96
N GLU A 74 -6.70 3.14 -3.49
CA GLU A 74 -7.79 2.31 -2.95
C GLU A 74 -7.42 1.74 -1.58
N VAL A 75 -6.23 1.15 -1.44
CA VAL A 75 -5.84 0.48 -0.19
C VAL A 75 -5.52 1.47 0.93
N ASN A 76 -4.84 2.58 0.64
CA ASN A 76 -4.63 3.64 1.65
C ASN A 76 -5.94 4.40 1.91
N GLY A 77 -6.82 4.58 0.91
CA GLY A 77 -8.15 5.16 1.09
C GLY A 77 -9.01 4.32 2.06
N LEU A 78 -9.01 3.00 1.90
CA LEU A 78 -9.67 2.08 2.83
C LEU A 78 -9.06 2.12 4.23
N PHE A 79 -7.73 2.16 4.32
CA PHE A 79 -7.04 2.29 5.60
C PHE A 79 -7.37 3.62 6.31
N ALA A 80 -7.47 4.72 5.57
CA ALA A 80 -7.91 6.02 6.09
C ALA A 80 -9.36 5.99 6.63
N MET A 81 -10.25 5.20 6.03
CA MET A 81 -11.60 4.98 6.56
C MET A 81 -11.55 4.23 7.91
N ALA A 82 -10.67 3.24 8.04
CA ALA A 82 -10.46 2.54 9.31
C ALA A 82 -9.90 3.47 10.40
N LEU A 83 -8.91 4.30 10.08
CA LEU A 83 -8.39 5.33 10.99
C LEU A 83 -9.50 6.30 11.43
N ALA A 84 -10.32 6.76 10.50
CA ALA A 84 -11.45 7.63 10.80
C ALA A 84 -12.46 6.98 11.75
N ALA A 85 -12.79 5.70 11.53
CA ALA A 85 -13.73 4.95 12.36
C ALA A 85 -13.19 4.68 13.77
N LEU A 86 -11.87 4.56 13.92
CA LEU A 86 -11.20 4.48 15.22
C LEU A 86 -11.13 5.83 15.94
N GLY A 87 -11.41 6.95 15.27
CA GLY A 87 -11.24 8.29 15.83
C GLY A 87 -9.78 8.76 15.84
N VAL A 88 -8.92 8.20 14.98
CA VAL A 88 -7.53 8.62 14.82
C VAL A 88 -7.47 9.83 13.88
N ASP A 89 -6.85 10.91 14.32
CA ASP A 89 -6.56 12.06 13.46
C ASP A 89 -5.51 11.69 12.40
N TYR A 90 -5.78 12.01 11.14
CA TYR A 90 -4.84 11.77 10.05
C TYR A 90 -4.93 12.83 8.96
N ARG A 91 -3.89 12.90 8.11
CA ARG A 91 -3.89 13.63 6.85
C ARG A 91 -3.21 12.84 5.75
N PHE A 92 -3.53 13.17 4.50
CA PHE A 92 -2.84 12.61 3.34
C PHE A 92 -1.59 13.40 2.99
N VAL A 93 -0.61 12.70 2.42
CA VAL A 93 0.58 13.30 1.80
C VAL A 93 0.76 12.79 0.38
N GLY A 94 1.11 13.71 -0.53
CA GLY A 94 1.43 13.39 -1.91
C GLY A 94 2.89 12.97 -2.06
N CYS A 95 3.10 11.70 -2.39
CA CYS A 95 4.43 11.10 -2.46
C CYS A 95 4.92 11.03 -3.90
N ARG A 96 6.22 11.27 -4.09
CA ARG A 96 6.92 11.08 -5.36
C ARG A 96 7.69 9.75 -5.30
N PRO A 97 7.27 8.72 -6.08
CA PRO A 97 8.05 7.50 -6.19
C PRO A 97 9.45 7.78 -6.75
N MET A 98 10.48 7.21 -6.13
CA MET A 98 11.89 7.39 -6.47
C MET A 98 12.56 6.09 -6.97
N ILE A 99 11.78 5.03 -7.15
CA ILE A 99 12.22 3.74 -7.68
C ILE A 99 12.47 3.73 -9.20
N TYR A 100 12.27 4.87 -9.87
CA TYR A 100 12.45 5.04 -11.31
C TYR A 100 13.73 5.81 -11.60
N HIS A 101 14.38 5.51 -12.71
CA HIS A 101 15.57 6.26 -13.17
C HIS A 101 15.25 7.75 -13.44
N ALA A 102 14.06 8.04 -13.96
CA ALA A 102 13.60 9.39 -14.23
C ALA A 102 12.76 9.94 -13.08
N ARG A 103 12.85 11.25 -12.84
CA ARG A 103 12.02 11.93 -11.84
C ARG A 103 10.55 11.86 -12.24
N ARG A 104 9.72 11.24 -11.40
CA ARG A 104 8.26 11.09 -11.60
C ARG A 104 7.47 12.17 -10.88
N PRO A 105 6.21 12.48 -11.24
CA PRO A 105 5.33 13.37 -10.46
C PRO A 105 4.93 12.75 -9.11
N ARG A 106 4.18 13.51 -8.28
CA ARG A 106 3.61 12.99 -7.02
C ARG A 106 2.44 12.06 -7.34
N THR A 107 2.74 10.78 -7.60
CA THR A 107 1.78 9.77 -8.05
C THR A 107 1.59 8.63 -7.06
N HIS A 108 2.04 8.81 -5.83
CA HIS A 108 1.74 7.93 -4.70
C HIS A 108 1.05 8.74 -3.61
N MET A 109 0.26 8.07 -2.78
CA MET A 109 -0.43 8.66 -1.64
C MET A 109 -0.13 7.84 -0.41
N ALA A 110 0.28 8.49 0.67
CA ALA A 110 0.45 7.89 1.99
C ALA A 110 -0.28 8.73 3.05
N ILE A 111 -0.28 8.25 4.30
CA ILE A 111 -1.01 8.85 5.41
C ILE A 111 -0.04 9.22 6.52
N LEU A 112 -0.22 10.40 7.11
CA LEU A 112 0.35 10.75 8.40
C LEU A 112 -0.77 10.67 9.45
N ALA A 113 -0.63 9.77 10.41
CA ALA A 113 -1.57 9.57 11.51
C ALA A 113 -0.99 10.08 12.83
N ARG A 114 -1.83 10.70 13.66
CA ARG A 114 -1.44 11.14 15.00
C ARG A 114 -1.85 10.08 16.03
N LEU A 115 -0.87 9.43 16.62
CA LEU A 115 -1.05 8.30 17.54
C LEU A 115 -0.15 8.51 18.75
N ASP A 116 -0.74 8.36 19.94
CA ASP A 116 -0.04 8.50 21.23
C ASP A 116 0.76 9.82 21.34
N GLY A 117 0.21 10.91 20.79
CA GLY A 117 0.81 12.24 20.81
C GLY A 117 1.85 12.54 19.71
N GLU A 118 2.22 11.54 18.91
CA GLU A 118 3.26 11.60 17.89
C GLU A 118 2.70 11.44 16.47
N GLU A 119 3.48 11.83 15.45
CA GLU A 119 3.12 11.64 14.04
C GLU A 119 3.81 10.41 13.43
N TRP A 120 3.03 9.61 12.71
CA TRP A 120 3.47 8.35 12.14
C TRP A 120 3.11 8.28 10.66
N LEU A 121 4.09 7.93 9.83
CA LEU A 121 3.89 7.53 8.43
C LEU A 121 3.25 6.14 8.40
N CYS A 122 2.05 6.08 7.84
CA CYS A 122 1.29 4.87 7.59
C CYS A 122 1.07 4.73 6.08
N ASP A 123 1.44 3.57 5.53
CA ASP A 123 1.32 3.32 4.10
C ASP A 123 1.16 1.83 3.82
N VAL A 124 -0.06 1.42 3.48
CA VAL A 124 -0.41 0.06 3.07
C VAL A 124 -0.41 -0.11 1.55
N GLY A 125 0.03 0.91 0.80
CA GLY A 125 -0.22 1.03 -0.63
C GLY A 125 1.00 1.24 -1.51
N PHE A 126 2.23 1.25 -0.99
CA PHE A 126 3.42 1.41 -1.84
C PHE A 126 3.79 0.15 -2.63
N GLY A 127 3.46 -1.04 -2.11
CA GLY A 127 3.78 -2.33 -2.73
C GLY A 127 4.97 -3.03 -2.05
N SER A 128 6.00 -3.37 -2.83
CA SER A 128 7.09 -4.30 -2.45
C SER A 128 7.88 -3.86 -1.22
N TYR A 129 8.76 -2.87 -1.36
CA TYR A 129 9.55 -2.29 -0.27
C TYR A 129 8.80 -1.11 0.38
N GLY A 130 7.50 -1.29 0.62
CA GLY A 130 6.69 -0.38 1.44
C GLY A 130 6.85 -0.70 2.93
N PRO A 131 6.62 0.28 3.82
CA PRO A 131 6.72 0.03 5.26
C PRO A 131 5.68 -1.01 5.71
N ARG A 132 6.09 -1.90 6.60
CA ARG A 132 5.28 -3.01 7.14
C ARG A 132 4.58 -2.68 8.46
N ALA A 133 4.89 -1.51 9.02
CA ALA A 133 4.28 -0.95 10.22
C ALA A 133 4.46 0.59 10.23
N PRO A 134 3.73 1.33 11.08
CA PRO A 134 3.89 2.78 11.17
C PRO A 134 5.34 3.18 11.48
N ILE A 135 5.87 4.19 10.78
CA ILE A 135 7.21 4.74 11.00
C ILE A 135 7.08 6.15 11.61
N ARG A 136 7.72 6.39 12.75
CA ARG A 136 7.63 7.70 13.43
C ARG A 136 8.27 8.79 12.59
N LEU A 137 7.56 9.89 12.33
CA LEU A 137 8.04 11.03 11.54
C LEU A 137 9.25 11.71 12.20
N ALA A 138 9.20 11.86 13.53
CA ALA A 138 10.31 12.35 14.35
C ALA A 138 11.32 11.25 14.73
N GLY A 139 11.20 10.04 14.17
CA GLY A 139 12.17 8.96 14.34
C GLY A 139 13.52 9.31 13.70
N ARG A 140 14.59 8.69 14.19
CA ARG A 140 15.95 8.83 13.64
C ARG A 140 16.61 7.46 13.60
N GLY A 141 17.38 7.21 12.55
CA GLY A 141 18.06 5.94 12.33
C GLY A 141 17.18 4.84 11.76
N GLU A 142 17.73 3.64 11.73
CA GLU A 142 17.13 2.46 11.13
C GLU A 142 15.89 1.97 11.90
N VAL A 143 14.88 1.56 11.15
CA VAL A 143 13.63 0.97 11.66
C VAL A 143 13.51 -0.43 11.07
N VAL A 144 13.77 -1.44 11.90
CA VAL A 144 13.62 -2.84 11.53
C VAL A 144 12.15 -3.23 11.62
N GLN A 145 11.60 -3.78 10.53
CA GLN A 145 10.23 -4.27 10.46
C GLN A 145 10.23 -5.67 9.85
N ASP A 146 10.30 -6.67 10.73
CA ASP A 146 10.59 -8.07 10.39
C ASP A 146 11.96 -8.16 9.66
N ASP A 147 12.03 -8.72 8.45
CA ASP A 147 13.26 -8.87 7.66
C ASP A 147 13.64 -7.62 6.85
N ASP A 148 12.79 -6.59 6.81
CA ASP A 148 13.07 -5.35 6.06
C ASP A 148 13.56 -4.24 7.00
N VAL A 149 14.52 -3.46 6.53
CA VAL A 149 15.07 -2.30 7.26
C VAL A 149 14.74 -1.02 6.50
N PHE A 150 14.13 -0.07 7.20
CA PHE A 150 13.72 1.22 6.66
C PHE A 150 14.47 2.35 7.34
N GLU A 151 14.52 3.50 6.68
CA GLU A 151 14.97 4.75 7.28
C GLU A 151 14.14 5.89 6.70
N LEU A 152 13.64 6.76 7.59
CA LEU A 152 12.94 7.98 7.21
C LEU A 152 13.84 9.18 7.52
N LEU A 153 14.32 9.84 6.48
CA LEU A 153 15.28 10.93 6.59
C LEU A 153 14.64 12.27 6.20
N PRO A 154 14.98 13.38 6.88
CA PRO A 154 14.67 14.70 6.38
C PRO A 154 15.54 15.03 5.15
N LEU A 155 14.93 15.51 4.07
CA LEU A 155 15.62 16.06 2.88
C LEU A 155 15.70 17.59 2.90
N GLY A 156 14.99 18.24 3.82
CA GLY A 156 14.96 19.69 3.95
C GLY A 156 14.01 20.10 5.07
N LYS A 157 13.52 21.35 5.01
CA LYS A 157 12.45 21.80 5.89
C LYS A 157 11.15 21.12 5.45
N ASP A 158 10.58 20.29 6.31
CA ASP A 158 9.29 19.64 6.11
C ASP A 158 9.21 18.70 4.87
N GLU A 159 10.36 18.23 4.37
CA GLU A 159 10.45 17.22 3.30
C GLU A 159 11.20 15.98 3.82
N TYR A 160 10.71 14.80 3.48
CA TYR A 160 11.21 13.52 3.95
C TYR A 160 11.42 12.55 2.78
N VAL A 161 12.36 11.62 2.95
CA VAL A 161 12.53 10.46 2.08
C VAL A 161 12.45 9.18 2.90
N LEU A 162 11.59 8.27 2.45
CA LEU A 162 11.61 6.89 2.91
C LEU A 162 12.60 6.11 2.06
N ARG A 163 13.55 5.44 2.73
CA ARG A 163 14.48 4.50 2.12
C ARG A 163 14.26 3.11 2.71
N ALA A 164 14.55 2.09 1.92
CA ALA A 164 14.57 0.70 2.35
C ALA A 164 15.91 0.09 2.00
N ARG A 165 16.36 -0.88 2.78
CA ARG A 165 17.54 -1.67 2.47
C ARG A 165 17.17 -2.79 1.50
N VAL A 166 17.74 -2.75 0.30
CA VAL A 166 17.49 -3.66 -0.81
C VAL A 166 18.83 -4.27 -1.21
N GLU A 167 18.98 -5.59 -1.11
CA GLU A 167 20.23 -6.28 -1.44
C GLU A 167 21.45 -5.62 -0.73
N ASP A 168 21.27 -5.35 0.57
CA ASP A 168 22.21 -4.65 1.45
C ASP A 168 22.52 -3.18 1.15
N GLU A 169 21.92 -2.60 0.10
CA GLU A 169 22.07 -1.19 -0.27
C GLU A 169 20.85 -0.33 0.09
N TRP A 170 21.07 0.96 0.34
CA TRP A 170 19.97 1.90 0.58
C TRP A 170 19.34 2.35 -0.73
N ALA A 171 18.07 2.00 -0.94
CA ALA A 171 17.28 2.45 -2.07
C ALA A 171 16.18 3.44 -1.64
N ASN A 172 16.12 4.59 -2.31
CA ASN A 172 15.05 5.57 -2.12
C ASN A 172 13.72 5.01 -2.64
N GLN A 173 12.71 4.95 -1.79
CA GLN A 173 11.38 4.46 -2.15
C GLN A 173 10.51 5.61 -2.66
N TYR A 174 10.30 6.62 -1.81
CA TYR A 174 9.59 7.84 -2.18
C TYR A 174 9.97 9.01 -1.26
N CYS A 175 9.77 10.23 -1.76
CA CYS A 175 9.80 11.43 -0.94
C CYS A 175 8.42 12.09 -0.84
N PHE A 176 8.20 12.85 0.24
CA PHE A 176 6.98 13.62 0.47
C PHE A 176 7.28 14.87 1.29
N ASP A 177 6.47 15.90 1.13
CA ASP A 177 6.45 17.06 2.02
C ASP A 177 5.22 17.02 2.93
N LEU A 178 5.14 17.95 3.89
CA LEU A 178 4.00 18.05 4.82
C LEU A 178 2.85 18.90 4.28
N ALA A 179 2.79 19.13 2.96
CA ALA A 179 1.69 19.86 2.35
C ALA A 179 0.36 19.12 2.59
N HIS A 180 -0.69 19.89 2.88
CA HIS A 180 -2.02 19.34 3.02
C HIS A 180 -2.54 18.87 1.66
N HIS A 181 -3.05 17.64 1.62
CA HIS A 181 -3.73 17.08 0.46
C HIS A 181 -5.14 16.61 0.83
N GLU A 182 -6.11 17.02 0.02
CA GLU A 182 -7.46 16.49 0.06
C GLU A 182 -7.57 15.24 -0.82
N TRP A 183 -8.58 14.41 -0.55
CA TRP A 183 -8.81 13.20 -1.33
C TRP A 183 -8.96 13.48 -2.84
N VAL A 184 -9.60 14.60 -3.18
CA VAL A 184 -9.82 15.03 -4.57
C VAL A 184 -8.52 15.37 -5.31
N ASP A 185 -7.46 15.78 -4.59
CA ASP A 185 -6.17 16.14 -5.19
C ASP A 185 -5.48 14.94 -5.85
N PHE A 186 -5.87 13.72 -5.49
CA PHE A 186 -5.33 12.50 -6.08
C PHE A 186 -6.00 12.13 -7.41
N MET A 187 -7.11 12.78 -7.81
CA MET A 187 -7.80 12.50 -9.07
C MET A 187 -6.89 12.60 -10.31
N PRO A 188 -6.08 13.67 -10.51
CA PRO A 188 -5.18 13.74 -11.67
C PRO A 188 -4.11 12.66 -11.67
N ALA A 189 -3.54 12.36 -10.50
CA ALA A 189 -2.50 11.34 -10.36
C ALA A 189 -3.05 9.92 -10.56
N ASN A 190 -4.27 9.65 -10.07
CA ASN A 190 -5.04 8.43 -10.30
C ASN A 190 -5.34 8.23 -11.78
N TRP A 191 -5.79 9.29 -12.47
CA TRP A 191 -6.02 9.24 -13.92
C TRP A 191 -4.74 8.92 -14.68
N LEU A 192 -3.63 9.62 -14.36
CA LEU A 192 -2.32 9.39 -14.97
C LEU A 192 -1.88 7.93 -14.78
N ASN A 193 -1.89 7.43 -13.55
CA ASN A 193 -1.50 6.05 -13.22
C ASN A 193 -2.41 5.00 -13.87
N SER A 194 -3.69 5.32 -14.11
CA SER A 194 -4.65 4.35 -14.68
C SER A 194 -4.66 4.34 -16.21
N THR A 195 -4.20 5.40 -16.88
CA THR A 195 -4.47 5.58 -18.32
C THR A 195 -3.24 5.93 -19.15
N HIS A 196 -2.23 6.58 -18.57
CA HIS A 196 -1.13 7.08 -19.38
C HIS A 196 -0.20 5.93 -19.80
N PRO A 197 0.08 5.76 -21.11
CA PRO A 197 0.72 4.56 -21.65
C PRO A 197 2.15 4.32 -21.16
N GLU A 198 2.79 5.34 -20.58
CA GLU A 198 4.15 5.27 -20.00
C GLU A 198 4.17 5.05 -18.48
N THR A 199 3.04 4.71 -17.85
CA THR A 199 3.07 4.30 -16.45
C THR A 199 3.29 2.80 -16.36
N VAL A 200 4.00 2.36 -15.32
CA VAL A 200 4.21 0.93 -15.09
C VAL A 200 2.88 0.18 -14.92
N PHE A 201 1.85 0.86 -14.39
CA PHE A 201 0.55 0.27 -14.13
C PHE A 201 -0.28 0.04 -15.39
N SER A 202 -0.08 0.82 -16.46
CA SER A 202 -0.71 0.57 -17.76
C SER A 202 0.08 -0.44 -18.59
N GLN A 203 1.40 -0.50 -18.42
CA GLN A 203 2.29 -1.35 -19.21
C GLN A 203 2.41 -2.78 -18.68
N HIS A 204 2.33 -2.96 -17.37
CA HIS A 204 2.65 -4.21 -16.71
C HIS A 204 1.59 -4.60 -15.70
N ARG A 205 1.34 -5.91 -15.58
CA ARG A 205 0.55 -6.48 -14.50
C ARG A 205 1.40 -6.53 -13.24
N ILE A 206 0.86 -6.04 -12.13
CA ILE A 206 1.53 -5.99 -10.85
C ILE A 206 0.55 -6.47 -9.79
N VAL A 207 0.91 -7.56 -9.11
CA VAL A 207 0.18 -8.05 -7.93
C VAL A 207 1.21 -8.33 -6.84
N MET A 208 0.99 -7.82 -5.64
CA MET A 208 1.90 -7.98 -4.52
C MET A 208 1.14 -8.26 -3.23
N ARG A 209 1.73 -9.07 -2.35
CA ARG A 209 1.22 -9.28 -0.99
C ARG A 209 2.37 -9.49 -0.04
N GLN A 210 2.32 -8.84 1.12
CA GLN A 210 3.26 -9.12 2.20
C GLN A 210 2.87 -10.47 2.84
N THR A 211 3.84 -11.24 3.30
CA THR A 211 3.62 -12.45 4.11
C THR A 211 4.29 -12.24 5.46
N PRO A 212 4.07 -13.08 6.49
CA PRO A 212 4.86 -12.98 7.72
C PRO A 212 6.37 -13.05 7.46
N GLU A 213 6.79 -13.91 6.52
CA GLU A 213 8.18 -14.22 6.19
C GLU A 213 8.83 -13.26 5.17
N GLY A 214 8.04 -12.38 4.54
CA GLY A 214 8.53 -11.48 3.50
C GLY A 214 7.42 -11.01 2.57
N ARG A 215 7.54 -11.31 1.27
CA ARG A 215 6.58 -10.85 0.25
C ARG A 215 6.58 -11.72 -1.01
N VAL A 216 5.44 -11.72 -1.69
CA VAL A 216 5.26 -12.34 -3.00
C VAL A 216 4.83 -11.28 -4.02
N ILE A 217 5.45 -11.30 -5.19
CA ILE A 217 5.29 -10.30 -6.25
C ILE A 217 5.10 -11.03 -7.57
N LEU A 218 3.97 -10.81 -8.22
CA LEU A 218 3.76 -11.16 -9.61
C LEU A 218 3.93 -9.91 -10.47
N PHE A 219 4.95 -9.90 -11.32
CA PHE A 219 5.18 -8.86 -12.32
C PHE A 219 5.03 -9.49 -13.71
N ASP A 220 4.02 -9.08 -14.45
CA ASP A 220 3.52 -9.78 -15.64
C ASP A 220 3.25 -11.26 -15.35
N ASN A 221 4.11 -12.13 -15.87
CA ASN A 221 4.06 -13.58 -15.69
C ASN A 221 5.31 -14.11 -14.95
N ARG A 222 6.00 -13.24 -14.21
CA ARG A 222 7.14 -13.59 -13.37
C ARG A 222 6.78 -13.48 -11.90
N LEU A 223 6.78 -14.61 -11.21
CA LEU A 223 6.55 -14.69 -9.77
C LEU A 223 7.89 -14.62 -9.03
N LYS A 224 8.06 -13.58 -8.21
CA LYS A 224 9.18 -13.40 -7.30
C LYS A 224 8.69 -13.59 -5.86
N THR A 225 9.34 -14.48 -5.12
CA THR A 225 9.09 -14.69 -3.70
C THR A 225 10.35 -14.33 -2.93
N ILE A 226 10.20 -13.49 -1.91
CA ILE A 226 11.26 -13.08 -1.00
C ILE A 226 10.84 -13.54 0.38
N ALA A 227 11.58 -14.47 0.98
CA ALA A 227 11.31 -15.01 2.31
C ALA A 227 12.60 -15.43 2.99
N HIS A 228 12.77 -15.09 4.28
CA HIS A 228 13.93 -15.49 5.09
C HIS A 228 15.29 -15.20 4.42
N GLY A 229 15.43 -14.00 3.85
CA GLY A 229 16.65 -13.58 3.14
C GLY A 229 16.90 -14.28 1.79
N THR A 230 16.02 -15.19 1.36
CA THR A 230 16.13 -15.88 0.08
C THR A 230 15.17 -15.27 -0.94
N THR A 231 15.66 -15.06 -2.16
CA THR A 231 14.84 -14.66 -3.31
C THR A 231 14.76 -15.80 -4.29
N THR A 232 13.53 -16.24 -4.62
CA THR A 232 13.27 -17.15 -5.73
C THR A 232 12.47 -16.44 -6.80
N THR A 233 12.66 -16.84 -8.05
CA THR A 233 11.93 -16.29 -9.19
C THR A 233 11.62 -17.40 -10.17
N ARG A 234 10.37 -17.45 -10.65
CA ARG A 234 9.96 -18.39 -11.69
C ARG A 234 9.04 -17.72 -12.70
N GLN A 235 9.02 -18.30 -13.89
CA GLN A 235 8.00 -18.02 -14.89
C GLN A 235 6.69 -18.70 -14.49
N VAL A 236 5.57 -18.04 -14.80
CA VAL A 236 4.20 -18.54 -14.62
C VAL A 236 3.59 -18.68 -16.01
N ALA A 237 3.08 -19.87 -16.33
CA ALA A 237 2.33 -20.08 -17.57
C ALA A 237 0.95 -19.40 -17.49
N ASP A 238 0.37 -19.00 -18.61
CA ASP A 238 -0.92 -18.28 -18.60
C ASP A 238 -2.05 -19.15 -18.02
N GLU A 239 -1.97 -20.47 -18.18
CA GLU A 239 -2.94 -21.43 -17.64
C GLU A 239 -2.85 -21.56 -16.11
N GLU A 240 -1.68 -21.28 -15.52
CA GLU A 240 -1.48 -21.30 -14.05
C GLU A 240 -1.99 -20.02 -13.38
N LEU A 241 -2.14 -18.93 -14.14
CA LEU A 241 -2.36 -17.60 -13.59
C LEU A 241 -3.65 -17.49 -12.74
N PRO A 242 -4.82 -18.02 -13.15
CA PRO A 242 -6.03 -17.91 -12.34
C PRO A 242 -5.89 -18.59 -10.98
N ALA A 243 -5.32 -19.81 -10.96
CA ALA A 243 -5.07 -20.55 -9.73
C ALA A 243 -4.05 -19.81 -8.82
N LEU A 244 -2.98 -19.29 -9.42
CA LEU A 244 -1.99 -18.50 -8.69
C LEU A 244 -2.60 -17.26 -8.04
N LEU A 245 -3.45 -16.52 -8.76
CA LEU A 245 -4.14 -15.33 -8.23
C LEU A 245 -5.04 -15.69 -7.04
N ALA A 246 -5.82 -16.76 -7.15
CA ALA A 246 -6.69 -17.22 -6.07
C ALA A 246 -5.89 -17.72 -4.86
N GLU A 247 -4.99 -18.67 -5.04
CA GLU A 247 -4.29 -19.35 -3.94
C GLU A 247 -3.25 -18.44 -3.27
N THR A 248 -2.48 -17.69 -4.07
CA THR A 248 -1.34 -16.91 -3.57
C THR A 248 -1.70 -15.48 -3.25
N PHE A 249 -2.73 -14.90 -3.87
CA PHE A 249 -3.11 -13.50 -3.62
C PHE A 249 -4.52 -13.35 -3.05
N GLY A 250 -5.33 -14.40 -3.00
CA GLY A 250 -6.72 -14.33 -2.54
C GLY A 250 -7.62 -13.57 -3.52
N LEU A 251 -7.23 -13.53 -4.80
CA LEU A 251 -7.93 -12.84 -5.87
C LEU A 251 -8.66 -13.87 -6.73
N GLU A 252 -9.96 -14.02 -6.49
CA GLU A 252 -10.81 -14.88 -7.32
C GLU A 252 -10.87 -14.35 -8.76
N PRO A 253 -10.92 -15.25 -9.77
CA PRO A 253 -11.22 -14.86 -11.14
C PRO A 253 -12.53 -14.08 -11.18
N ALA A 254 -12.61 -13.05 -12.03
CA ALA A 254 -13.90 -12.40 -12.28
C ALA A 254 -14.88 -13.46 -12.82
N ALA A 255 -15.98 -13.67 -12.09
CA ALA A 255 -17.08 -14.54 -12.50
C ALA A 255 -17.74 -14.04 -13.80
#